data_AF-A0A3D6BMQ6-F1
#
_entry.id   AF-A0A3D6BMQ6-F1
#
_cell.length_a   1.000
_cell.length_b   1.000
_cell.length_c   1.000
_cell.angle_alpha   90.00
_cell.angle_beta   90.00
_cell.angle_gamma   90.00
#
_symmetry.space_group_name_H-M   'P 1'
#
loop_
_entity.id
_entity.type
_entity.pdbx_description
1 polymer ?
#
loop_
_entity_poly.entity_id
_entity_poly.type
_entity_poly.pdbx_seq_one_letter_code
_entity_poly.pdbx_strand_id
1 'polypeptide(L)' 'LAGLRPDSQRYFDYHHAANDTFDAVNKRELELGAATMASLVYLFDTYGLVK' A
#
# COMPACT_ATOMS: atom_id res chain seq x y z
N LEU A 1 -5.79 -4.25 11.77
CA LEU A 1 -4.73 -3.38 11.21
C LEU A 1 -5.02 -3.19 9.72
N ALA A 2 -4.93 -1.96 9.22
CA ALA A 2 -5.03 -1.65 7.79
C ALA A 2 -3.64 -1.23 7.29
N GLY A 3 -3.20 -1.79 6.17
CA GLY A 3 -1.88 -1.51 5.59
C GLY A 3 -1.50 -2.46 4.46
N LEU A 4 -0.45 -2.09 3.73
CA LEU A 4 0.13 -2.93 2.69
C LEU A 4 0.71 -4.21 3.31
N ARG A 5 0.39 -5.36 2.73
CA ARG A 5 0.98 -6.65 3.09
C ARG A 5 1.80 -7.17 1.89
N PRO A 6 3.13 -6.98 1.90
CA PRO A 6 3.99 -7.48 0.82
C PRO A 6 4.02 -9.01 0.78
N ASP A 7 4.33 -9.55 -0.39
CA ASP A 7 4.80 -10.93 -0.51
C ASP A 7 6.14 -11.04 0.24
N SER A 8 6.17 -11.82 1.32
CA SER A 8 7.36 -11.95 2.18
C SER A 8 8.57 -12.55 1.48
N GLN A 9 8.38 -13.38 0.43
CA GLN A 9 9.51 -13.92 -0.32
C GLN A 9 10.13 -12.83 -1.21
N ARG A 10 9.30 -12.03 -1.87
CA ARG A 10 9.77 -11.05 -2.86
C ARG A 10 10.12 -9.69 -2.27
N TYR A 11 9.68 -9.40 -1.05
CA TYR A 11 9.98 -8.15 -0.36
C TYR A 11 11.49 -7.92 -0.23
N PHE A 12 12.24 -8.98 0.11
CA PHE A 12 13.68 -8.90 0.31
C PHE A 12 14.51 -8.92 -0.98
N ASP A 13 13.87 -9.11 -2.14
CA ASP A 13 14.55 -8.95 -3.45
C ASP A 13 14.95 -7.48 -3.70
N TYR A 14 14.25 -6.54 -3.06
CA TYR A 14 14.44 -5.09 -3.20
C TYR A 14 14.78 -4.39 -1.88
N HIS A 15 14.30 -4.89 -0.74
CA HIS A 15 14.48 -4.21 0.56
C HIS A 15 15.97 -3.94 0.89
N HIS A 16 16.32 -2.65 1.07
CA HIS A 16 17.67 -2.19 1.40
C HIS A 16 18.75 -2.61 0.38
N ALA A 17 18.39 -2.75 -0.89
CA ALA A 17 19.31 -3.10 -1.96
C ALA A 17 19.41 -1.96 -2.99
N ALA A 18 20.51 -1.93 -3.75
CA ALA A 18 20.77 -0.86 -4.74
C ALA A 18 19.79 -0.86 -5.92
N ASN A 19 19.05 -1.96 -6.11
CA ASN A 19 17.97 -2.11 -7.08
C ASN A 19 16.60 -1.66 -6.53
N ASP A 20 16.52 -1.09 -5.32
CA ASP A 20 15.33 -0.39 -4.81
C ASP A 20 15.20 0.97 -5.49
N THR A 21 14.75 0.95 -6.73
CA THR A 21 14.68 2.11 -7.63
C THR A 21 13.26 2.33 -8.12
N PHE A 22 12.97 3.52 -8.64
CA PHE A 22 11.61 3.89 -9.04
C PHE A 22 11.02 2.98 -10.13
N ASP A 23 11.87 2.44 -11.02
CA ASP A 23 11.47 1.48 -12.06
C ASP A 23 11.01 0.12 -11.50
N ALA A 24 11.40 -0.24 -10.28
CA ALA A 24 10.93 -1.44 -9.60
C ALA A 24 9.48 -1.30 -9.07
N VAL A 25 8.92 -0.09 -9.07
CA VAL A 25 7.56 0.17 -8.60
C VAL A 25 6.53 -0.35 -9.61
N ASN A 26 5.68 -1.27 -9.18
CA ASN A 26 4.54 -1.70 -9.98
C ASN A 26 3.44 -0.63 -9.94
N LYS A 27 3.27 0.10 -11.06
CA LYS A 27 2.28 1.17 -11.20
C LYS A 27 0.86 0.73 -10.85
N ARG A 28 0.43 -0.46 -11.29
CA ARG A 28 -0.92 -0.96 -11.03
C ARG A 28 -1.15 -1.18 -9.53
N GLU A 29 -0.20 -1.83 -8.85
CA GLU A 29 -0.32 -2.10 -7.41
C GLU A 29 -0.26 -0.80 -6.59
N LEU A 30 0.55 0.17 -7.01
CA LEU A 30 0.59 1.49 -6.40
C LEU A 30 -0.78 2.19 -6.49
N GLU A 31 -1.39 2.20 -7.68
CA GLU A 31 -2.70 2.82 -7.91
C GLU A 31 -3.82 2.11 -7.14
N LEU A 32 -3.83 0.78 -7.13
CA LEU A 32 -4.80 -0.01 -6.36
C LEU A 32 -4.67 0.20 -4.85
N GLY A 33 -3.44 0.22 -4.33
CA GLY A 33 -3.16 0.51 -2.93
C GLY A 33 -3.60 1.93 -2.53
N ALA A 34 -3.29 2.92 -3.38
CA ALA A 34 -3.70 4.31 -3.16
C ALA A 34 -5.23 4.45 -3.16
N ALA A 35 -5.92 3.86 -4.14
CA ALA A 35 -7.38 3.86 -4.21
C ALA A 35 -8.02 3.18 -2.98
N THR A 36 -7.42 2.09 -2.49
CA THR A 36 -7.87 1.38 -1.28
C THR A 36 -7.72 2.25 -0.04
N MET A 37 -6.56 2.88 0.16
CA MET A 37 -6.31 3.76 1.31
C MET A 37 -7.22 4.99 1.28
N ALA A 38 -7.42 5.60 0.11
CA ALA A 38 -8.36 6.71 -0.05
C ALA A 38 -9.80 6.31 0.30
N SER A 39 -10.23 5.15 -0.17
CA SER A 39 -11.57 4.61 0.14
C SER A 39 -11.73 4.31 1.62
N LEU A 40 -10.70 3.73 2.27
CA LEU A 40 -10.70 3.49 3.72
C LEU A 40 -10.86 4.81 4.50
N VAL A 41 -10.07 5.83 4.16
CA VAL A 41 -10.15 7.15 4.80
C VAL A 41 -11.54 7.75 4.60
N TYR A 42 -12.07 7.72 3.37
CA TYR A 42 -13.40 8.25 3.07
C TYR A 42 -14.50 7.55 3.87
N LEU A 43 -14.49 6.21 3.90
CA LEU A 43 -15.49 5.44 4.64
C LEU A 43 -15.39 5.67 6.15
N PHE A 44 -14.17 5.82 6.68
CA PHE A 44 -13.97 6.13 8.08
C PHE A 44 -14.40 7.56 8.43
N ASP A 45 -14.16 8.54 7.57
CA ASP A 45 -14.67 9.90 7.74
C ASP A 45 -16.21 9.94 7.71
N THR A 46 -16.81 9.21 6.76
CA THR A 46 -18.27 9.21 6.53
C THR A 46 -19.05 8.42 7.58
N TYR A 47 -18.52 7.27 8.00
CA TYR A 47 -19.25 6.28 8.82
C TYR A 47 -18.49 5.84 10.07
N GLY A 48 -17.35 6.47 10.37
CA GLY A 48 -16.53 6.15 11.53
C GLY A 48 -17.24 6.41 12.85
N LEU A 49 -16.47 6.29 13.93
CA LEU A 49 -17.02 6.03 15.26
C LEU A 49 -17.96 7.15 15.74
N VAL A 50 -19.27 6.86 15.70
CA VAL A 50 -20.27 7.55 16.52
C VAL A 50 -20.04 7.12 17.97
N LYS A 51 -19.99 8.07 18.90
CA LYS A 51 -19.95 7.77 20.33
C LYS A 51 -21.22 7.05 20.80
#